data_AF-A0A5N5PKQ2-F1
#
_entry.id   AF-A0A5N5PKQ2-F1
#
_cell.length_a   1.000
_cell.length_b   1.000
_cell.length_c   1.000
_cell.angle_alpha   90.00
_cell.angle_beta   90.00
_cell.angle_gamma   90.00
#
_symmetry.space_group_name_H-M   'P 1'
#
loop_
_entity.id
_entity.type
_entity.pdbx_description
1 polymer ?
#
loop_
_entity_poly.entity_id
_entity_poly.type
_entity_poly.pdbx_seq_one_letter_code
_entity_poly.pdbx_strand_id
1 'polypeptide(L)'
;MIDFQPFGRDCKSTRPDLTVAVDSFRLWHDPGKKFGICFADGLDDDVFDFPEAALVTSFDYFKIMLRPGSEWSECQASCVYFKELSSDIFGVLVTWLQSGLLRMPQDPVETITASLCTISTADYLQMVNLDKYIETVKSFLAKTLRANRRALDKSHLSFMRDKDVLFRTKARSIAVVAAKAAVKRFLTCHLNQAETRPLREIRGRTGRKRSGTTSD
;
A
#
# COMPACT_ATOMS: atom_id res chain seq x y z
N MET A 1 32.56 4.29 -43.24
CA MET A 1 32.13 2.89 -43.24
C MET A 1 32.32 2.38 -41.81
N ILE A 2 31.28 2.46 -41.00
CA ILE A 2 31.26 2.03 -39.60
C ILE A 2 29.95 1.23 -39.44
N ASP A 3 30.12 -0.04 -39.12
CA ASP A 3 29.06 -1.01 -38.83
C ASP A 3 28.27 -0.59 -37.57
N PHE A 4 26.95 -0.53 -37.69
CA PHE A 4 26.05 -0.56 -36.55
C PHE A 4 25.32 -1.91 -36.55
N GLN A 5 25.73 -2.81 -35.66
CA GLN A 5 24.93 -3.98 -35.30
C GLN A 5 23.64 -3.54 -34.59
N PRO A 6 22.48 -4.14 -34.91
CA PRO A 6 21.25 -3.91 -34.17
C PRO A 6 21.22 -4.80 -32.93
N PHE A 7 21.32 -4.19 -31.74
CA PHE A 7 20.94 -4.88 -30.51
C PHE A 7 19.42 -4.99 -30.44
N GLY A 8 18.92 -6.14 -30.91
CA GLY A 8 17.64 -6.63 -30.50
C GLY A 8 17.65 -6.95 -29.01
N ARG A 9 16.65 -6.43 -28.29
CA ARG A 9 15.93 -7.17 -27.24
C ARG A 9 14.60 -6.48 -27.03
N ASP A 10 13.56 -7.24 -27.34
CA ASP A 10 12.16 -6.94 -27.04
C ASP A 10 12.00 -6.57 -25.55
N CYS A 11 11.95 -5.27 -25.27
CA CYS A 11 11.27 -4.79 -24.08
C CYS A 11 9.77 -4.96 -24.34
N LYS A 12 9.26 -6.18 -24.15
CA LYS A 12 7.84 -6.38 -23.87
C LYS A 12 7.56 -5.59 -22.59
N SER A 13 7.09 -4.36 -22.78
CA SER A 13 6.42 -3.57 -21.76
C SER A 13 5.22 -4.40 -21.32
N THR A 14 5.39 -5.20 -20.27
CA THR A 14 4.27 -5.78 -19.54
C THR A 14 3.58 -4.60 -18.87
N ARG A 15 2.66 -3.96 -19.61
CA ARG A 15 1.64 -3.11 -19.04
C ARG A 15 0.98 -3.96 -17.95
N PRO A 16 1.05 -3.58 -16.67
CA PRO A 16 0.33 -4.32 -15.63
C PRO A 16 -1.14 -4.32 -16.03
N ASP A 17 -1.76 -5.49 -16.04
CA ASP A 17 -3.12 -5.77 -16.51
C ASP A 17 -4.08 -4.59 -16.25
N LEU A 18 -4.32 -3.78 -17.30
CA LEU A 18 -5.23 -2.63 -17.27
C LEU A 18 -6.71 -3.06 -17.36
N THR A 19 -6.96 -4.36 -17.48
CA THR A 19 -8.30 -4.97 -17.59
C THR A 19 -9.23 -4.62 -16.42
N VAL A 20 -8.69 -4.42 -15.22
CA VAL A 20 -9.47 -3.97 -14.04
C VAL A 20 -9.94 -2.50 -14.17
N ALA A 21 -9.23 -1.66 -14.92
CA ALA A 21 -9.50 -0.22 -14.99
C ALA A 21 -10.58 0.16 -16.02
N VAL A 22 -10.76 -0.64 -17.09
CA VAL A 22 -11.65 -0.25 -18.20
C VAL A 22 -13.13 -0.36 -17.82
N ASP A 23 -13.53 -1.38 -17.05
CA ASP A 23 -14.91 -1.52 -16.56
C ASP A 23 -15.20 -0.57 -15.39
N SER A 24 -14.19 -0.30 -14.56
CA SER A 24 -14.31 0.61 -13.42
C SER A 24 -14.58 2.06 -13.87
N PHE A 25 -13.89 2.55 -14.91
CA PHE A 25 -14.03 3.94 -15.36
C PHE A 25 -15.47 4.29 -15.73
N ARG A 26 -16.18 3.42 -16.47
CA ARG A 26 -17.58 3.67 -16.85
C ARG A 26 -18.50 3.77 -15.64
N LEU A 27 -18.30 2.92 -14.64
CA LEU A 27 -19.10 2.94 -13.41
C LEU A 27 -18.94 4.25 -12.64
N TRP A 28 -17.71 4.78 -12.56
CA TRP A 28 -17.43 6.04 -11.87
C TRP A 28 -17.96 7.30 -12.58
N HIS A 29 -18.40 7.17 -13.84
CA HIS A 29 -18.98 8.25 -14.64
C HIS A 29 -20.44 8.01 -15.05
N ASP A 30 -21.05 6.93 -14.53
CA ASP A 30 -22.45 6.61 -14.81
C ASP A 30 -23.38 7.66 -14.16
N PRO A 31 -24.34 8.25 -14.92
CA PRO A 31 -25.34 9.17 -14.35
C PRO A 31 -26.41 8.48 -13.48
N GLY A 32 -26.27 7.19 -13.18
CA GLY A 32 -27.18 6.42 -12.33
C GLY A 32 -27.29 6.92 -10.88
N LYS A 33 -27.87 6.07 -10.02
CA LYS A 33 -28.10 6.38 -8.61
C LYS A 33 -26.79 6.75 -7.90
N LYS A 34 -26.82 7.85 -7.16
CA LYS A 34 -25.68 8.34 -6.38
C LYS A 34 -25.90 8.11 -4.90
N PHE A 35 -24.80 8.06 -4.17
CA PHE A 35 -24.77 7.95 -2.71
C PHE A 35 -23.77 8.96 -2.14
N GLY A 36 -24.20 9.70 -1.13
CA GLY A 36 -23.41 10.73 -0.49
C GLY A 36 -22.41 10.17 0.52
N ILE A 37 -21.22 10.75 0.57
CA ILE A 37 -20.21 10.45 1.60
C ILE A 37 -19.73 11.78 2.20
N CYS A 38 -19.79 11.90 3.51
CA CYS A 38 -19.19 13.00 4.26
C CYS A 38 -17.92 12.52 4.97
N PHE A 39 -16.89 13.35 4.95
CA PHE A 39 -15.58 13.05 5.50
C PHE A 39 -15.28 13.88 6.76
N ALA A 40 -14.28 13.44 7.52
CA ALA A 40 -13.88 14.05 8.78
C ALA A 40 -13.29 15.46 8.62
N ASP A 41 -12.73 15.75 7.45
CA ASP A 41 -12.08 17.00 7.08
C ASP A 41 -12.98 17.92 6.23
N GLY A 42 -14.21 17.50 5.93
CA GLY A 42 -15.21 18.36 5.32
C GLY A 42 -15.63 19.46 6.29
N LEU A 43 -15.96 20.64 5.78
CA LEU A 43 -16.74 21.60 6.56
C LEU A 43 -18.10 20.94 6.87
N ASP A 44 -18.69 21.29 8.02
CA ASP A 44 -20.01 20.77 8.39
C ASP A 44 -20.97 20.98 7.19
N ASP A 45 -21.41 19.88 6.59
CA ASP A 45 -22.29 19.73 5.41
C ASP A 45 -21.66 19.45 4.02
N ASP A 46 -20.34 19.24 3.90
CA ASP A 46 -19.75 18.83 2.61
C ASP A 46 -20.07 17.35 2.29
N VAL A 47 -21.08 17.15 1.43
CA VAL A 47 -21.47 15.85 0.88
C VAL A 47 -20.79 15.62 -0.47
N PHE A 48 -20.04 14.52 -0.58
CA PHE A 48 -19.45 14.08 -1.84
C PHE A 48 -20.28 12.96 -2.46
N ASP A 49 -20.88 13.22 -3.62
CA ASP A 49 -21.71 12.24 -4.32
C ASP A 49 -20.88 11.31 -5.21
N PHE A 50 -21.08 10.01 -5.05
CA PHE A 50 -20.47 8.99 -5.90
C PHE A 50 -21.52 8.04 -6.49
N PRO A 51 -21.30 7.49 -7.70
CA PRO A 51 -22.19 6.47 -8.24
C PRO A 51 -22.25 5.23 -7.33
N GLU A 52 -23.45 4.83 -6.91
CA GLU A 52 -23.66 3.70 -6.01
C GLU A 52 -23.09 2.41 -6.59
N ALA A 53 -23.28 2.19 -7.90
CA ALA A 53 -22.74 1.04 -8.60
C ALA A 53 -21.21 0.97 -8.49
N ALA A 54 -20.51 2.10 -8.63
CA ALA A 54 -19.06 2.16 -8.52
C ALA A 54 -18.58 1.84 -7.10
N LEU A 55 -19.26 2.38 -6.08
CA LEU A 55 -18.95 2.11 -4.68
C LEU A 55 -19.14 0.61 -4.35
N VAL A 56 -20.29 0.04 -4.72
CA VAL A 56 -20.62 -1.37 -4.45
C VAL A 56 -19.72 -2.35 -5.19
N THR A 57 -19.31 -2.03 -6.42
CA THR A 57 -18.35 -2.85 -7.17
C THR A 57 -16.93 -2.76 -6.61
N SER A 58 -16.54 -1.60 -6.06
CA SER A 58 -15.15 -1.36 -5.64
C SER A 58 -14.88 -1.74 -4.18
N PHE A 59 -15.89 -1.69 -3.31
CA PHE A 59 -15.76 -1.83 -1.86
C PHE A 59 -16.87 -2.70 -1.28
N ASP A 60 -16.50 -3.78 -0.59
CA ASP A 60 -17.47 -4.68 0.03
C ASP A 60 -18.24 -4.02 1.18
N TYR A 61 -17.66 -2.99 1.83
CA TYR A 61 -18.37 -2.17 2.82
C TYR A 61 -19.68 -1.60 2.25
N PHE A 62 -19.60 -0.92 1.11
CA PHE A 62 -20.78 -0.32 0.47
C PHE A 62 -21.73 -1.37 -0.09
N LYS A 63 -21.21 -2.51 -0.56
CA LYS A 63 -22.03 -3.64 -0.98
C LYS A 63 -22.92 -4.20 0.14
N ILE A 64 -22.39 -4.28 1.36
CA ILE A 64 -23.15 -4.73 2.52
C ILE A 64 -24.12 -3.64 2.97
N MET A 65 -23.65 -2.39 3.03
CA MET A 65 -24.44 -1.26 3.52
C MET A 65 -25.64 -0.97 2.61
N LEU A 66 -25.41 -0.85 1.30
CA LEU A 66 -26.42 -0.46 0.29
C LEU A 66 -27.24 -1.64 -0.26
N ARG A 67 -27.13 -2.82 0.35
CA ARG A 67 -27.93 -3.98 -0.07
C ARG A 67 -29.44 -3.68 0.04
N PRO A 68 -30.27 -4.23 -0.86
CA PRO A 68 -31.72 -4.11 -0.74
C PRO A 68 -32.20 -4.63 0.63
N GLY A 69 -33.07 -3.86 1.29
CA GLY A 69 -33.57 -4.21 2.63
C GLY A 69 -32.57 -3.99 3.77
N SER A 70 -31.50 -3.22 3.54
CA SER A 70 -30.60 -2.80 4.61
C SER A 70 -31.32 -1.90 5.63
N GLU A 71 -31.16 -2.22 6.91
CA GLU A 71 -31.73 -1.44 8.03
C GLU A 71 -30.80 -0.31 8.50
N TRP A 72 -29.72 -0.05 7.78
CA TRP A 72 -28.78 1.02 8.11
C TRP A 72 -29.48 2.38 7.91
N SER A 73 -29.45 3.22 8.95
CA SER A 73 -30.02 4.57 8.93
C SER A 73 -29.48 5.43 7.79
N GLU A 74 -28.20 5.23 7.45
CA GLU A 74 -27.44 5.89 6.41
C GLU A 74 -27.99 5.59 5.01
N CYS A 75 -28.63 4.44 4.82
CA CYS A 75 -29.32 4.10 3.57
C CYS A 75 -30.60 4.91 3.39
N GLN A 76 -31.31 5.23 4.47
CA GLN A 76 -32.49 6.10 4.42
C GLN A 76 -32.10 7.56 4.19
N ALA A 77 -30.98 7.99 4.79
CA ALA A 77 -30.41 9.31 4.59
C ALA A 77 -29.71 9.49 3.22
N SER A 78 -29.53 8.39 2.45
CA SER A 78 -28.75 8.36 1.21
C SER A 78 -27.33 8.93 1.35
N CYS A 79 -26.78 8.88 2.56
CA CYS A 79 -25.49 9.45 2.90
C CYS A 79 -24.84 8.74 4.11
N VAL A 80 -23.52 8.56 4.09
CA VAL A 80 -22.74 8.04 5.23
C VAL A 80 -21.75 9.10 5.73
N TYR A 81 -21.55 9.16 7.05
CA TYR A 81 -20.58 10.05 7.69
C TYR A 81 -19.38 9.26 8.21
N PHE A 82 -18.20 9.51 7.65
CA PHE A 82 -16.95 8.96 8.16
C PHE A 82 -16.19 9.97 9.01
N LYS A 83 -16.22 9.76 10.33
CA LYS A 83 -15.53 10.63 11.31
C LYS A 83 -14.02 10.50 11.34
N GLU A 84 -13.47 9.48 10.70
CA GLU A 84 -12.03 9.15 10.75
C GLU A 84 -11.39 9.07 9.36
N LEU A 85 -12.18 9.22 8.29
CA LEU A 85 -11.66 9.21 6.91
C LEU A 85 -11.55 10.63 6.40
N SER A 86 -10.37 10.96 5.86
CA SER A 86 -10.13 12.19 5.13
C SER A 86 -10.56 12.03 3.66
N SER A 87 -11.18 13.07 3.13
CA SER A 87 -11.59 13.19 1.73
C SER A 87 -10.40 13.04 0.78
N ASP A 88 -9.24 13.63 1.11
CA ASP A 88 -8.01 13.52 0.31
C ASP A 88 -7.55 12.06 0.18
N ILE A 89 -7.54 11.33 1.30
CA ILE A 89 -7.13 9.92 1.33
C ILE A 89 -8.10 9.05 0.52
N PHE A 90 -9.40 9.29 0.63
CA PHE A 90 -10.39 8.59 -0.18
C PHE A 90 -10.28 8.95 -1.66
N GLY A 91 -10.00 10.20 -1.99
CA GLY A 91 -9.77 10.69 -3.36
C GLY A 91 -8.61 10.00 -4.07
N VAL A 92 -7.54 9.64 -3.34
CA VAL A 92 -6.43 8.83 -3.89
C VAL A 92 -6.91 7.44 -4.33
N LEU A 93 -7.75 6.79 -3.52
CA LEU A 93 -8.31 5.47 -3.85
C LEU A 93 -9.22 5.55 -5.08
N VAL A 94 -10.12 6.53 -5.12
CA VAL A 94 -11.02 6.75 -6.26
C VAL A 94 -10.23 7.03 -7.53
N THR A 95 -9.21 7.88 -7.46
CA THR A 95 -8.34 8.18 -8.61
C THR A 95 -7.67 6.91 -9.14
N TRP A 96 -7.16 6.06 -8.25
CA TRP A 96 -6.55 4.80 -8.66
C TRP A 96 -7.58 3.84 -9.27
N LEU A 97 -8.79 3.74 -8.72
CA LEU A 97 -9.86 2.90 -9.26
C LEU A 97 -10.33 3.37 -10.65
N GLN A 98 -10.34 4.69 -10.88
CA GLN A 98 -10.75 5.28 -12.15
C GLN A 98 -9.69 5.15 -13.24
N SER A 99 -8.43 5.47 -12.94
CA SER A 99 -7.40 5.63 -13.97
C SER A 99 -6.23 4.66 -13.84
N GLY A 100 -6.17 3.87 -12.76
CA GLY A 100 -5.01 3.05 -12.41
C GLY A 100 -3.78 3.86 -11.99
N LEU A 101 -3.91 5.19 -11.81
CA LEU A 101 -2.81 6.08 -11.47
C LEU A 101 -2.81 6.37 -9.98
N LEU A 102 -1.62 6.34 -9.38
CA LEU A 102 -1.44 6.73 -7.99
C LEU A 102 -0.99 8.19 -7.94
N ARG A 103 -1.84 9.05 -7.38
CA ARG A 103 -1.51 10.46 -7.12
C ARG A 103 -1.19 10.62 -5.64
N MET A 104 0.08 10.72 -5.32
CA MET A 104 0.57 10.91 -3.95
C MET A 104 1.63 12.02 -3.93
N PRO A 105 1.87 12.63 -2.76
CA PRO A 105 2.99 13.54 -2.55
C PRO A 105 4.31 12.90 -2.98
N GLN A 106 5.26 13.73 -3.42
CA GLN A 106 6.60 13.28 -3.82
C GLN A 106 7.64 13.43 -2.71
N ASP A 107 7.32 14.22 -1.68
CA ASP A 107 8.12 14.27 -0.47
C ASP A 107 8.07 12.88 0.22
N PRO A 108 9.22 12.26 0.51
CA PRO A 108 9.26 10.92 1.11
C PRO A 108 8.43 10.72 2.37
N VAL A 109 8.35 11.73 3.25
CA VAL A 109 7.66 11.64 4.53
C VAL A 109 6.17 11.66 4.30
N GLU A 110 5.72 12.61 3.50
CA GLU A 110 4.32 12.73 3.10
C GLU A 110 3.88 11.50 2.28
N THR A 111 4.74 10.99 1.38
CA THR A 111 4.44 9.77 0.61
C THR A 111 4.26 8.57 1.52
N ILE A 112 5.12 8.37 2.52
CA ILE A 112 4.99 7.25 3.46
C ILE A 112 3.68 7.36 4.22
N THR A 113 3.38 8.54 4.76
CA THR A 113 2.14 8.78 5.53
C THR A 113 0.91 8.55 4.66
N ALA A 114 0.85 9.14 3.46
CA ALA A 114 -0.24 8.94 2.51
C ALA A 114 -0.40 7.48 2.09
N SER A 115 0.71 6.76 1.85
CA SER A 115 0.69 5.33 1.52
C SER A 115 0.04 4.50 2.63
N LEU A 116 0.35 4.82 3.88
CA LEU A 116 -0.20 4.12 5.03
C LEU A 116 -1.68 4.43 5.22
N CYS A 117 -2.03 5.71 5.25
CA CYS A 117 -3.43 6.15 5.40
C CYS A 117 -4.32 5.53 4.32
N THR A 118 -3.90 5.60 3.05
CA THR A 118 -4.71 5.05 1.94
C THR A 118 -4.85 3.52 2.00
N ILE A 119 -3.81 2.78 2.40
CA ILE A 119 -3.92 1.33 2.58
C ILE A 119 -4.86 1.00 3.75
N SER A 120 -4.75 1.70 4.89
CA SER A 120 -5.65 1.52 6.03
C SER A 120 -7.10 1.81 5.65
N THR A 121 -7.36 2.88 4.90
CA THR A 121 -8.70 3.20 4.40
C THR A 121 -9.21 2.14 3.42
N ALA A 122 -8.38 1.67 2.49
CA ALA A 122 -8.77 0.64 1.54
C ALA A 122 -9.08 -0.71 2.22
N ASP A 123 -8.34 -1.05 3.29
CA ASP A 123 -8.60 -2.24 4.12
C ASP A 123 -9.89 -2.09 4.93
N TYR A 124 -10.09 -0.93 5.58
CA TYR A 124 -11.30 -0.60 6.33
C TYR A 124 -12.57 -0.70 5.48
N LEU A 125 -12.53 -0.13 4.27
CA LEU A 125 -13.64 -0.19 3.32
C LEU A 125 -13.75 -1.53 2.57
N GLN A 126 -12.86 -2.47 2.85
CA GLN A 126 -12.80 -3.79 2.22
C GLN A 126 -12.75 -3.68 0.69
N MET A 127 -11.75 -2.96 0.17
CA MET A 127 -11.59 -2.75 -1.26
C MET A 127 -11.33 -4.07 -1.99
N VAL A 128 -12.11 -4.36 -3.03
CA VAL A 128 -12.08 -5.66 -3.74
C VAL A 128 -10.71 -5.97 -4.33
N ASN A 129 -10.02 -4.96 -4.86
CA ASN A 129 -8.69 -5.10 -5.48
C ASN A 129 -7.53 -4.68 -4.55
N LEU A 130 -7.69 -4.84 -3.23
CA LEU A 130 -6.74 -4.38 -2.22
C LEU A 130 -5.30 -4.87 -2.45
N ASP A 131 -5.11 -6.15 -2.80
CA ASP A 131 -3.75 -6.69 -2.97
C ASP A 131 -3.02 -6.05 -4.15
N LYS A 132 -3.71 -5.83 -5.27
CA LYS A 132 -3.17 -5.14 -6.44
C LYS A 132 -2.86 -3.67 -6.15
N TYR A 133 -3.71 -3.02 -5.35
CA TYR A 133 -3.46 -1.66 -4.88
C TYR A 133 -2.20 -1.60 -4.01
N ILE A 134 -2.06 -2.48 -3.03
CA ILE A 134 -0.90 -2.55 -2.14
C ILE A 134 0.39 -2.74 -2.95
N GLU A 135 0.41 -3.62 -3.95
CA GLU A 135 1.58 -3.81 -4.82
C GLU A 135 1.90 -2.56 -5.65
N THR A 136 0.87 -1.83 -6.10
CA THR A 136 1.04 -0.55 -6.80
C THR A 136 1.66 0.51 -5.88
N VAL A 137 1.14 0.64 -4.66
CA VAL A 137 1.66 1.56 -3.64
C VAL A 137 3.10 1.21 -3.26
N LYS A 138 3.43 -0.08 -3.05
CA LYS A 138 4.80 -0.53 -2.80
C LYS A 138 5.76 -0.13 -3.92
N SER A 139 5.35 -0.36 -5.16
CA SER A 139 6.16 -0.03 -6.34
C SER A 139 6.39 1.47 -6.46
N PHE A 140 5.35 2.27 -6.23
CA PHE A 140 5.43 3.73 -6.21
C PHE A 140 6.37 4.21 -5.10
N LEU A 141 6.12 3.80 -3.85
CA LEU A 141 6.93 4.18 -2.70
C LEU A 141 8.40 3.79 -2.89
N ALA A 142 8.68 2.58 -3.38
CA ALA A 142 10.04 2.15 -3.66
C ALA A 142 10.75 3.06 -4.69
N LYS A 143 10.03 3.53 -5.71
CA LYS A 143 10.58 4.47 -6.72
C LYS A 143 10.83 5.84 -6.11
N THR A 144 9.85 6.40 -5.41
CA THR A 144 9.93 7.73 -4.78
C THR A 144 11.08 7.78 -3.77
N LEU A 145 11.16 6.79 -2.88
CA LEU A 145 12.23 6.72 -1.88
C LEU A 145 13.61 6.47 -2.51
N ARG A 146 13.70 5.75 -3.64
CA ARG A 146 14.97 5.59 -4.37
C ARG A 146 15.44 6.89 -5.02
N ALA A 147 14.52 7.68 -5.56
CA ALA A 147 14.81 8.98 -6.15
C ALA A 147 15.28 9.97 -5.07
N ASN A 148 14.63 9.95 -3.90
CA ASN A 148 14.83 10.92 -2.82
C ASN A 148 15.54 10.32 -1.59
N ARG A 149 16.51 9.42 -1.79
CA ARG A 149 17.19 8.67 -0.71
C ARG A 149 17.83 9.53 0.38
N ARG A 150 18.25 10.75 0.05
CA ARG A 150 18.90 11.67 1.00
C ARG A 150 17.91 12.35 1.96
N ALA A 151 16.62 12.36 1.63
CA ALA A 151 15.57 12.96 2.45
C ALA A 151 15.01 11.99 3.52
N LEU A 152 15.41 10.72 3.49
CA LEU A 152 15.09 9.76 4.55
C LEU A 152 16.08 9.93 5.72
N ASP A 153 15.66 10.66 6.75
CA ASP A 153 16.39 10.79 8.01
C ASP A 153 15.90 9.77 9.07
N LYS A 154 16.69 9.61 10.13
CA LYS A 154 16.43 8.74 11.28
C LYS A 154 15.10 9.04 11.97
N SER A 155 14.64 10.29 11.95
CA SER A 155 13.32 10.71 12.46
C SER A 155 12.17 9.99 11.73
N HIS A 156 12.28 9.76 10.42
CA HIS A 156 11.26 9.10 9.62
C HIS A 156 11.18 7.60 9.91
N LEU A 157 12.34 6.96 10.15
CA LEU A 157 12.39 5.58 10.61
C LEU A 157 11.79 5.40 12.02
N SER A 158 12.01 6.37 12.91
CA SER A 158 11.39 6.40 14.23
C SER A 158 9.88 6.58 14.13
N PHE A 159 9.38 7.50 13.29
CA PHE A 159 7.94 7.69 13.06
C PHE A 159 7.24 6.39 12.63
N MET A 160 7.85 5.66 11.70
CA MET A 160 7.33 4.37 11.24
C MET A 160 7.28 3.31 12.36
N ARG A 161 8.29 3.31 13.23
CA ARG A 161 8.36 2.39 14.39
C ARG A 161 7.41 2.80 15.51
N ASP A 162 7.20 4.08 15.73
CA ASP A 162 6.32 4.58 16.81
C ASP A 162 4.85 4.38 16.44
N LYS A 163 4.55 4.36 15.13
CA LYS A 163 3.23 4.05 14.61
C LYS A 163 2.99 2.54 14.43
N ASP A 164 3.91 1.64 14.81
CA ASP A 164 3.88 0.15 14.62
C ASP A 164 2.56 -0.51 15.07
N VAL A 165 1.81 0.10 15.99
CA VAL A 165 0.46 -0.34 16.39
C VAL A 165 -0.56 -0.20 15.25
N LEU A 166 -0.45 0.81 14.38
CA LEU A 166 -1.20 0.92 13.11
C LEU A 166 -0.76 -0.15 12.09
N PHE A 167 0.41 -0.77 12.27
CA PHE A 167 1.01 -1.74 11.33
C PHE A 167 0.73 -3.21 11.67
N ARG A 168 -0.28 -3.51 12.49
CA ARG A 168 -0.61 -4.90 12.84
C ARG A 168 -1.06 -5.76 11.64
N THR A 169 -1.36 -5.18 10.48
CA THR A 169 -1.78 -5.88 9.24
C THR A 169 -0.87 -5.57 8.03
N LYS A 170 -1.40 -5.63 6.78
CA LYS A 170 -0.69 -5.59 5.49
C LYS A 170 0.26 -4.39 5.31
N ALA A 171 0.16 -3.36 6.15
CA ALA A 171 1.09 -2.23 6.28
C ALA A 171 2.54 -2.62 6.67
N ARG A 172 2.76 -3.77 7.33
CA ARG A 172 4.12 -4.28 7.62
C ARG A 172 4.98 -4.42 6.36
N SER A 173 4.36 -4.75 5.24
CA SER A 173 5.05 -4.87 3.95
C SER A 173 5.53 -3.52 3.39
N ILE A 174 4.85 -2.42 3.71
CA ILE A 174 5.26 -1.05 3.39
C ILE A 174 6.45 -0.63 4.26
N ALA A 175 6.42 -0.99 5.55
CA ALA A 175 7.52 -0.74 6.45
C ALA A 175 8.83 -1.40 5.98
N VAL A 176 8.75 -2.63 5.46
CA VAL A 176 9.89 -3.32 4.85
C VAL A 176 10.41 -2.59 3.62
N VAL A 177 9.53 -2.08 2.74
CA VAL A 177 9.94 -1.34 1.54
C VAL A 177 10.66 -0.04 1.92
N ALA A 178 10.10 0.71 2.87
CA ALA A 178 10.71 1.95 3.35
C ALA A 178 12.06 1.69 4.03
N ALA A 179 12.14 0.67 4.90
CA ALA A 179 13.39 0.27 5.52
C ALA A 179 14.45 -0.15 4.48
N LYS A 180 14.09 -0.98 3.49
CA LYS A 180 15.00 -1.36 2.39
C LYS A 180 15.46 -0.15 1.57
N ALA A 181 14.66 0.91 1.46
CA ALA A 181 15.02 2.13 0.74
C ALA A 181 15.92 3.08 1.55
N ALA A 182 15.73 3.13 2.88
CA ALA A 182 16.50 3.95 3.81
C ALA A 182 17.91 3.40 4.11
N VAL A 183 18.11 2.09 3.97
CA VAL A 183 19.42 1.46 4.19
C VAL A 183 20.37 1.81 3.02
N LYS A 184 21.49 2.47 3.34
CA LYS A 184 22.57 2.76 2.37
C LYS A 184 23.06 1.47 1.70
N ARG A 185 23.36 1.52 0.41
CA ARG A 185 23.64 0.35 -0.46
C ARG A 185 24.72 -0.62 0.07
N PHE A 186 25.67 -0.14 0.88
CA PHE A 186 26.72 -0.97 1.49
C PHE A 186 26.23 -1.82 2.67
N LEU A 187 25.07 -1.49 3.29
CA LEU A 187 24.46 -2.26 4.37
C LEU A 187 23.41 -3.27 3.87
N THR A 188 22.84 -3.05 2.68
CA THR A 188 21.89 -4.00 2.05
C THR A 188 22.51 -5.33 1.61
N CYS A 189 23.84 -5.41 1.51
CA CYS A 189 24.55 -6.66 1.21
C CYS A 189 24.25 -7.76 2.26
N HIS A 190 23.93 -7.37 3.49
CA HIS A 190 23.63 -8.31 4.58
C HIS A 190 22.14 -8.67 4.72
N LEU A 191 21.21 -7.83 4.23
CA LEU A 191 19.77 -8.11 4.30
C LEU A 191 19.34 -9.17 3.28
N ASN A 192 19.94 -9.18 2.09
CA ASN A 192 19.67 -10.23 1.08
C ASN A 192 20.23 -11.61 1.49
N GLN A 193 21.16 -11.66 2.44
CA GLN A 193 21.70 -12.92 2.98
C GLN A 193 20.78 -13.57 4.03
N ALA A 194 19.79 -12.84 4.56
CA ALA A 194 18.85 -13.37 5.56
C ALA A 194 17.66 -14.10 4.93
N GLU A 195 17.23 -13.70 3.72
CA GLU A 195 16.14 -14.36 2.98
C GLU A 195 16.55 -15.70 2.34
N THR A 196 17.84 -16.06 2.35
CA THR A 196 18.39 -17.24 1.64
C THR A 196 19.02 -18.31 2.53
N ARG A 197 18.90 -18.24 3.86
CA ARG A 197 19.41 -19.31 4.72
C ARG A 197 18.34 -20.39 4.96
N PRO A 198 18.47 -21.61 4.40
CA PRO A 198 17.68 -22.73 4.87
C PRO A 198 18.07 -23.03 6.32
N LEU A 199 17.06 -23.32 7.16
CA LEU A 199 17.21 -23.78 8.54
C LEU A 199 18.19 -24.96 8.58
N ARG A 200 19.44 -24.71 8.98
CA ARG A 200 20.37 -25.78 9.30
C ARG A 200 19.98 -26.37 10.65
N GLU A 201 19.65 -27.66 10.62
CA GLU A 201 19.54 -28.56 11.76
C GLU A 201 20.64 -28.29 12.80
N ILE A 202 20.21 -28.04 14.02
CA ILE A 202 21.06 -28.03 15.20
C ILE A 202 21.45 -29.48 15.48
N ARG A 203 22.56 -29.96 14.89
CA ARG A 203 23.22 -31.19 15.35
C ARG A 203 24.03 -30.90 16.60
N GLY A 204 23.57 -31.46 17.72
CA GLY A 204 24.22 -31.40 19.02
C GLY A 204 25.68 -31.85 18.97
N ARG A 205 26.55 -31.04 19.58
CA ARG A 205 27.97 -31.36 19.78
C ARG A 205 28.18 -31.66 21.25
N THR A 206 28.13 -32.94 21.61
CA THR A 206 28.55 -33.45 22.91
C THR A 206 30.05 -33.21 23.08
N GLY A 207 30.40 -32.42 24.10
CA GLY A 207 31.78 -32.05 24.43
C GLY A 207 32.55 -33.23 25.01
N ARG A 208 33.68 -33.55 24.36
CA ARG A 208 34.68 -34.52 24.82
C ARG A 208 35.68 -33.78 25.72
N LYS A 209 35.65 -34.08 27.03
CA LYS A 209 36.68 -33.66 28.01
C LYS A 209 38.02 -34.35 27.71
N ARG A 210 39.13 -33.60 27.70
CA ARG A 210 40.48 -34.06 28.09
C ARG A 210 41.49 -32.90 28.11
N SER A 211 42.05 -32.66 29.31
CA SER A 211 43.42 -32.25 29.64
C SER A 211 43.37 -31.69 31.08
N GLY A 212 44.06 -32.18 32.11
CA GLY A 212 45.35 -32.86 32.12
C GLY A 212 46.47 -31.83 32.20
N THR A 213 46.75 -31.31 33.39
CA THR A 213 47.93 -30.49 33.71
C THR A 213 48.45 -30.90 35.09
N THR A 214 49.72 -31.30 35.09
CA THR A 214 50.62 -31.70 36.18
C THR A 214 51.33 -30.50 36.84
N SER A 215 52.07 -30.82 37.92
CA SER A 215 52.99 -30.02 38.78
C SER A 215 52.36 -29.70 40.14
N ASP A 216 52.86 -30.15 41.31
CA ASP A 216 54.10 -30.82 41.75
C ASP A 216 53.77 -31.95 42.74
#